data_AF-A0A7S3D2Z6-F1
#
_entry.id   AF-A0A7S3D2Z6-F1
#
_cell.length_a   1.000
_cell.length_b   1.000
_cell.length_c   1.000
_cell.angle_alpha   90.00
_cell.angle_beta   90.00
_cell.angle_gamma   90.00
#
_symmetry.space_group_name_H-M   'P 1'
#
loop_
_entity.id
_entity.type
_entity.pdbx_description
1 polymer ?
#
loop_
_entity_poly.entity_id
_entity_poly.type
_entity_poly.pdbx_seq_one_letter_code
_entity_poly.pdbx_strand_id
1 'polypeptide(L)'
;DKLERQLDDTEWSHENCSKLAWAIGSISDTLREVDEKRFLVTVIKNLLCLCEQKKGKNNKAVVAGNIMYVVGQYPRFLRQHWKFLKTVVLKLFEFMHEHHEGVQDMACDTLLKITEKCKKKFVAVHQDEARPFVESIIDDLDSHICDLQEAHQVNTVYKCVGIMLHVVENDEMRKEYISRLFMTANNTWHSFIRKAYEDSSCLIDVETMRSIERILLV
;
A
#
# COMPACT_ATOMS: atom_id res chain seq x y z
N ASP A 1 -1.45 -5.11 -29.73
CA ASP A 1 -2.84 -5.15 -30.24
C ASP A 1 -3.89 -4.56 -29.30
N LYS A 2 -4.49 -5.27 -28.32
CA LYS A 2 -5.62 -4.72 -27.55
C LYS A 2 -5.29 -3.55 -26.61
N LEU A 3 -4.13 -3.56 -25.98
CA LEU A 3 -3.68 -2.45 -25.11
C LEU A 3 -3.28 -1.21 -25.93
N GLU A 4 -2.77 -1.42 -27.15
CA GLU A 4 -2.47 -0.33 -28.09
C GLU A 4 -3.76 0.34 -28.59
N ARG A 5 -4.83 -0.42 -28.80
CA ARG A 5 -6.16 0.12 -29.12
C ARG A 5 -6.79 0.96 -27.99
N GLN A 6 -6.28 0.84 -26.76
CA GLN A 6 -6.65 1.73 -25.66
C GLN A 6 -5.85 3.04 -25.72
N LEU A 7 -4.60 2.99 -26.18
CA LEU A 7 -3.68 4.11 -26.32
C LEU A 7 -4.01 4.99 -27.54
N ASP A 8 -4.42 4.41 -28.66
CA ASP A 8 -4.79 5.14 -29.88
C ASP A 8 -6.24 5.66 -29.88
N ASP A 9 -6.93 5.56 -28.74
CA ASP A 9 -8.33 5.95 -28.51
C ASP A 9 -9.39 5.15 -29.29
N THR A 10 -9.02 4.15 -30.12
CA THR A 10 -9.99 3.43 -30.97
C THR A 10 -10.98 2.55 -30.18
N GLU A 11 -10.55 1.96 -29.06
CA GLU A 11 -11.38 1.11 -28.21
C GLU A 11 -11.42 1.59 -26.74
N TRP A 12 -10.99 2.83 -26.47
CA TRP A 12 -10.91 3.35 -25.10
C TRP A 12 -12.29 3.47 -24.44
N SER A 13 -12.44 2.78 -23.31
CA SER A 13 -13.49 3.03 -22.33
C SER A 13 -13.02 2.55 -20.95
N HIS A 14 -13.61 3.05 -19.87
CA HIS A 14 -13.29 2.58 -18.52
C HIS A 14 -13.48 1.06 -18.41
N GLU A 15 -14.60 0.58 -18.94
CA GLU A 15 -14.96 -0.84 -18.92
C GLU A 15 -13.97 -1.70 -19.71
N ASN A 16 -13.59 -1.28 -20.92
CA ASN A 16 -12.65 -2.04 -21.75
C ASN A 16 -11.26 -2.09 -21.12
N CYS A 17 -10.77 -0.97 -20.59
CA CYS A 17 -9.49 -0.90 -19.91
C CYS A 17 -9.46 -1.80 -18.67
N SER A 18 -10.50 -1.77 -17.84
CA SER A 18 -10.59 -2.60 -16.65
C SER A 18 -10.75 -4.09 -16.97
N LYS A 19 -11.59 -4.47 -17.94
CA LYS A 19 -11.68 -5.87 -18.40
C LYS A 19 -10.33 -6.40 -18.89
N LEU A 20 -9.57 -5.58 -19.62
CA LEU A 20 -8.24 -5.94 -20.08
C LEU A 20 -7.27 -6.12 -18.91
N ALA A 21 -7.25 -5.19 -17.94
CA ALA A 21 -6.42 -5.28 -16.75
C ALA A 21 -6.76 -6.52 -15.90
N TRP A 22 -8.05 -6.85 -15.75
CA TRP A 22 -8.51 -8.06 -15.06
C TRP A 22 -8.09 -9.34 -15.78
N ALA A 23 -8.24 -9.38 -17.10
CA ALA A 23 -7.78 -10.51 -17.91
C ALA A 23 -6.27 -10.72 -17.78
N ILE A 24 -5.49 -9.64 -17.86
CA ILE A 24 -4.04 -9.66 -17.63
C ILE A 24 -3.74 -10.24 -16.24
N GLY A 25 -4.29 -9.66 -15.17
CA GLY A 25 -4.03 -10.15 -13.82
C GLY A 25 -4.44 -11.61 -13.58
N SER A 26 -5.50 -12.08 -14.23
CA SER A 26 -6.01 -13.45 -14.07
C SER A 26 -5.08 -14.54 -14.62
N ILE A 27 -4.16 -14.20 -15.52
CA ILE A 27 -3.18 -15.14 -16.09
C ILE A 27 -1.84 -15.12 -15.35
N SER A 28 -1.77 -14.52 -14.15
CA SER A 28 -0.57 -14.60 -13.31
C SER A 28 -0.11 -16.05 -13.10
N ASP A 29 1.20 -16.26 -13.03
CA ASP A 29 1.85 -17.57 -12.84
C ASP A 29 1.66 -18.60 -13.97
N THR A 30 0.92 -18.28 -15.04
CA THR A 30 0.75 -19.17 -16.20
C THR A 30 1.96 -19.16 -17.16
N LEU A 31 2.69 -18.05 -17.21
CA LEU A 31 3.87 -17.87 -18.05
C LEU A 31 5.14 -18.35 -17.33
N ARG A 32 6.19 -18.64 -18.09
CA ARG A 32 7.55 -18.82 -17.53
C ARG A 32 8.06 -17.47 -17.03
N GLU A 33 8.92 -17.46 -16.02
CA GLU A 33 9.40 -16.22 -15.39
C GLU A 33 10.00 -15.21 -16.37
N VAL A 34 10.79 -15.69 -17.35
CA VAL A 34 11.40 -14.82 -18.38
C VAL A 34 10.35 -14.17 -19.28
N ASP A 35 9.31 -14.92 -19.65
CA ASP A 35 8.23 -14.44 -20.51
C ASP A 35 7.31 -13.50 -19.72
N GLU A 36 6.97 -13.85 -18.48
CA GLU A 36 6.21 -13.00 -17.55
C GLU A 36 6.90 -11.65 -17.35
N LYS A 37 8.22 -11.63 -17.12
CA LYS A 37 8.99 -10.40 -16.99
C LYS A 37 8.82 -9.49 -18.22
N ARG A 38 9.02 -10.04 -19.43
CA ARG A 38 8.90 -9.26 -20.69
C ARG A 38 7.47 -8.76 -20.90
N PHE A 39 6.49 -9.60 -20.61
CA PHE A 39 5.08 -9.28 -20.69
C PHE A 39 4.72 -8.13 -19.74
N LEU A 40 5.07 -8.23 -18.45
CA LEU A 40 4.75 -7.22 -17.45
C LEU A 40 5.41 -5.87 -17.69
N VAL A 41 6.68 -5.86 -18.11
CA VAL A 41 7.36 -4.61 -18.44
C VAL A 41 6.61 -3.87 -19.55
N THR A 42 6.16 -4.59 -20.58
CA THR A 42 5.37 -4.02 -21.68
C THR A 42 4.02 -3.51 -21.20
N VAL A 43 3.28 -4.32 -20.43
CA VAL A 43 1.96 -3.95 -19.91
C VAL A 43 2.03 -2.71 -19.02
N ILE A 44 2.93 -2.71 -18.03
CA ILE A 44 3.05 -1.62 -17.05
C ILE A 44 3.47 -0.33 -17.77
N LYS A 45 4.43 -0.40 -18.70
CA LYS A 45 4.84 0.77 -19.49
C LYS A 45 3.68 1.36 -20.29
N ASN A 46 2.88 0.51 -20.93
CA ASN A 46 1.73 0.96 -21.71
C ASN A 46 0.62 1.53 -20.82
N LEU A 47 0.35 0.95 -19.65
CA LEU A 47 -0.61 1.51 -18.69
C LEU A 47 -0.14 2.85 -18.10
N LEU A 48 1.14 3.01 -17.81
CA LEU A 48 1.71 4.30 -17.37
C LEU A 48 1.56 5.36 -18.46
N CYS A 49 1.91 5.02 -19.71
CA CYS A 49 1.71 5.91 -20.86
C CYS A 49 0.24 6.30 -21.04
N LEU A 50 -0.67 5.34 -20.87
CA LEU A 50 -2.11 5.59 -20.90
C LEU A 50 -2.54 6.56 -19.78
N CYS A 51 -2.01 6.39 -18.56
CA CYS A 51 -2.31 7.26 -17.43
C CYS A 51 -1.83 8.71 -17.66
N GLU A 52 -0.69 8.89 -18.33
CA GLU A 52 -0.17 10.19 -18.73
C GLU A 52 -1.01 10.85 -19.83
N GLN A 53 -1.45 10.07 -20.83
CA GLN A 53 -2.24 10.57 -21.96
C GLN A 53 -3.66 10.98 -21.56
N LYS A 54 -4.32 10.21 -20.68
CA LYS A 54 -5.71 10.49 -20.32
C LYS A 54 -5.82 11.70 -19.39
N LYS A 55 -6.65 12.66 -19.80
CA LYS A 55 -6.96 13.86 -19.02
C LYS A 55 -8.15 13.61 -18.09
N GLY A 56 -8.20 14.33 -16.97
CA GLY A 56 -9.28 14.26 -16.00
C GLY A 56 -9.03 13.25 -14.88
N LYS A 57 -9.45 13.60 -13.66
CA LYS A 57 -9.18 12.80 -12.45
C LYS A 57 -9.78 11.39 -12.53
N ASN A 58 -11.02 11.27 -12.98
CA ASN A 58 -11.70 9.96 -13.07
C ASN A 58 -10.98 9.00 -14.02
N ASN A 59 -10.51 9.48 -15.18
CA ASN A 59 -9.75 8.64 -16.11
C ASN A 59 -8.43 8.19 -15.49
N LYS A 60 -7.71 9.09 -14.81
CA LYS A 60 -6.46 8.75 -14.12
C LYS A 60 -6.68 7.76 -12.99
N ALA A 61 -7.74 7.92 -12.20
CA ALA A 61 -8.09 7.00 -11.13
C ALA A 61 -8.38 5.59 -11.66
N VAL A 62 -9.13 5.47 -12.77
CA VAL A 62 -9.39 4.16 -13.40
C VAL A 62 -8.10 3.50 -13.89
N VAL A 63 -7.23 4.24 -14.58
CA VAL A 63 -5.96 3.67 -15.07
C VAL A 63 -5.02 3.32 -13.92
N ALA A 64 -4.92 4.17 -12.88
CA ALA A 64 -4.13 3.90 -11.68
C ALA A 64 -4.64 2.66 -10.94
N GLY A 65 -5.96 2.52 -10.77
CA GLY A 65 -6.59 1.32 -10.21
C GLY A 65 -6.24 0.05 -10.99
N ASN A 66 -6.27 0.12 -12.33
CA ASN A 66 -5.85 -0.98 -13.19
C ASN A 66 -4.36 -1.32 -13.06
N ILE A 67 -3.49 -0.32 -12.90
CA ILE A 67 -2.05 -0.54 -12.63
C ILE A 67 -1.88 -1.23 -11.27
N MET A 68 -2.51 -0.71 -10.21
CA MET A 68 -2.45 -1.27 -8.86
C MET A 68 -2.93 -2.73 -8.85
N TYR A 69 -4.07 -3.00 -9.51
CA TYR A 69 -4.58 -4.36 -9.67
C TYR A 69 -3.57 -5.27 -10.35
N VAL A 70 -3.07 -4.89 -11.54
CA VAL A 70 -2.11 -5.72 -12.29
C VAL A 70 -0.87 -5.97 -11.43
N VAL A 71 -0.22 -4.93 -10.90
CA VAL A 71 1.00 -5.07 -10.10
C VAL A 71 0.78 -5.97 -8.87
N GLY A 72 -0.35 -5.83 -8.18
CA GLY A 72 -0.71 -6.68 -7.04
C GLY A 72 -0.92 -8.16 -7.39
N GLN A 73 -1.18 -8.51 -8.64
CA GLN A 73 -1.35 -9.90 -9.08
C GLN A 73 -0.02 -10.63 -9.32
N TYR A 74 1.09 -9.94 -9.52
CA TYR A 74 2.37 -10.55 -9.94
C TYR A 74 3.47 -10.49 -8.87
N PRO A 75 3.29 -11.13 -7.69
CA PRO A 75 4.29 -11.08 -6.63
C PRO A 75 5.58 -11.82 -7.00
N ARG A 76 5.54 -12.79 -7.94
CA ARG A 76 6.74 -13.47 -8.45
C ARG A 76 7.72 -12.48 -9.08
N PHE A 77 7.22 -11.65 -9.99
CA PHE A 77 7.96 -10.54 -10.58
C PHE A 77 8.48 -9.56 -9.51
N LEU A 78 7.61 -9.13 -8.60
CA LEU A 78 8.00 -8.17 -7.54
C LEU A 78 9.14 -8.70 -6.65
N ARG A 79 9.12 -9.98 -6.27
CA ARG A 79 10.17 -10.58 -5.44
C ARG A 79 11.55 -10.57 -6.13
N GLN A 80 11.60 -10.59 -7.45
CA GLN A 80 12.86 -10.59 -8.21
C GLN A 80 13.36 -9.18 -8.54
N HIS A 81 12.54 -8.15 -8.33
CA HIS A 81 12.84 -6.79 -8.77
C HIS A 81 12.67 -5.79 -7.61
N TRP A 82 13.62 -5.80 -6.68
CA TRP A 82 13.58 -4.99 -5.45
C TRP A 82 13.33 -3.50 -5.71
N LYS A 83 14.14 -2.85 -6.57
CA LYS A 83 14.00 -1.41 -6.87
C LYS A 83 12.59 -1.08 -7.35
N PHE A 84 12.01 -1.95 -8.19
CA PHE A 84 10.64 -1.80 -8.67
C PHE A 84 9.61 -2.01 -7.55
N LEU A 85 9.74 -3.06 -6.73
CA LEU A 85 8.88 -3.29 -5.57
C LEU A 85 8.87 -2.09 -4.61
N LYS A 86 10.05 -1.54 -4.28
CA LYS A 86 10.17 -0.36 -3.43
C LYS A 86 9.47 0.85 -4.04
N THR A 87 9.66 1.10 -5.34
CA THR A 87 8.96 2.19 -6.05
C THR A 87 7.44 2.02 -6.03
N VAL A 88 6.94 0.80 -6.26
CA VAL A 88 5.51 0.50 -6.19
C VAL A 88 4.96 0.82 -4.81
N VAL A 89 5.62 0.36 -3.73
CA VAL A 89 5.15 0.60 -2.36
C VAL A 89 5.16 2.09 -2.02
N LEU A 90 6.20 2.83 -2.41
CA LEU A 90 6.22 4.29 -2.23
C LEU A 90 5.07 4.98 -2.99
N LYS A 91 4.75 4.52 -4.21
CA LYS A 91 3.57 5.01 -4.94
C LYS A 91 2.25 4.67 -4.27
N LEU A 92 2.13 3.50 -3.63
CA LEU A 92 0.93 3.16 -2.86
C LEU A 92 0.77 4.10 -1.68
N PHE A 93 1.85 4.46 -0.97
CA PHE A 93 1.78 5.48 0.08
C PHE A 93 1.40 6.86 -0.49
N GLU A 94 1.95 7.26 -1.64
CA GLU A 94 1.47 8.50 -2.30
C GLU A 94 -0.03 8.46 -2.62
N PHE A 95 -0.56 7.32 -3.08
CA PHE A 95 -1.99 7.16 -3.36
C PHE A 95 -2.87 7.13 -2.11
N MET A 96 -2.31 6.86 -0.92
CA MET A 96 -3.03 7.02 0.34
C MET A 96 -3.35 8.50 0.64
N HIS A 97 -2.73 9.45 -0.06
CA HIS A 97 -3.03 10.87 0.02
C HIS A 97 -3.99 11.38 -1.09
N GLU A 98 -4.46 10.50 -1.99
CA GLU A 98 -5.35 10.91 -3.08
C GLU A 98 -6.83 10.95 -2.63
N HIS A 99 -7.49 12.09 -2.78
CA HIS A 99 -8.88 12.29 -2.36
C HIS A 99 -9.93 11.79 -3.37
N HIS A 100 -9.51 11.23 -4.50
CA HIS A 100 -10.46 10.60 -5.42
C HIS A 100 -11.04 9.33 -4.78
N GLU A 101 -12.37 9.23 -4.81
CA GLU A 101 -13.13 8.11 -4.25
C GLU A 101 -12.55 6.74 -4.67
N GLY A 102 -12.37 5.86 -3.69
CA GLY A 102 -11.87 4.49 -3.86
C GLY A 102 -10.37 4.33 -4.08
N VAL A 103 -9.60 5.40 -4.33
CA VAL A 103 -8.15 5.28 -4.59
C VAL A 103 -7.38 4.87 -3.33
N GLN A 104 -7.73 5.44 -2.17
CA GLN A 104 -7.11 5.08 -0.89
C GLN A 104 -7.36 3.61 -0.53
N ASP A 105 -8.61 3.13 -0.68
CA ASP A 105 -8.96 1.72 -0.42
C ASP A 105 -8.17 0.77 -1.33
N MET A 106 -8.11 1.08 -2.63
CA MET A 106 -7.31 0.29 -3.57
C MET A 106 -5.81 0.28 -3.23
N ALA A 107 -5.27 1.40 -2.75
CA ALA A 107 -3.87 1.50 -2.35
C ALA A 107 -3.58 0.63 -1.12
N CYS A 108 -4.44 0.70 -0.09
CA CYS A 108 -4.36 -0.12 1.11
C CYS A 108 -4.49 -1.63 0.80
N ASP A 109 -5.48 -2.02 0.01
CA ASP A 109 -5.70 -3.42 -0.39
C ASP A 109 -4.54 -3.98 -1.21
N THR A 110 -4.02 -3.17 -2.13
CA THR A 110 -2.87 -3.55 -2.96
C THR A 110 -1.61 -3.68 -2.10
N LEU A 111 -1.39 -2.76 -1.15
CA LEU A 111 -0.27 -2.85 -0.21
C LEU A 111 -0.35 -4.12 0.63
N LEU A 112 -1.53 -4.45 1.16
CA LEU A 112 -1.75 -5.69 1.92
C LEU A 112 -1.43 -6.92 1.08
N LYS A 113 -1.95 -6.99 -0.14
CA LYS A 113 -1.70 -8.11 -1.06
C LYS A 113 -0.22 -8.29 -1.39
N ILE A 114 0.49 -7.19 -1.67
CA ILE A 114 1.94 -7.23 -1.92
C ILE A 114 2.67 -7.68 -0.66
N THR A 115 2.31 -7.14 0.50
CA THR A 115 2.95 -7.43 1.78
C THR A 115 2.82 -8.92 2.12
N GLU A 116 1.63 -9.51 2.01
CA GLU A 116 1.41 -10.94 2.27
C GLU A 116 2.32 -11.86 1.45
N LYS A 117 2.59 -11.49 0.18
CA LYS A 117 3.37 -12.29 -0.77
C LYS A 117 4.85 -11.93 -0.84
N CYS A 118 5.24 -10.76 -0.34
CA CYS A 118 6.59 -10.21 -0.42
C CYS A 118 7.22 -9.84 0.94
N LYS A 119 6.56 -10.10 2.09
CA LYS A 119 7.00 -9.70 3.45
C LYS A 119 8.50 -9.85 3.75
N LYS A 120 9.14 -10.95 3.33
CA LYS A 120 10.58 -11.17 3.52
C LYS A 120 11.46 -10.11 2.84
N LYS A 121 10.99 -9.49 1.76
CA LYS A 121 11.69 -8.41 1.05
C LYS A 121 11.71 -7.12 1.86
N PHE A 122 10.76 -6.88 2.75
CA PHE A 122 10.72 -5.64 3.54
C PHE A 122 11.71 -5.65 4.72
N VAL A 123 11.97 -6.83 5.28
CA VAL A 123 12.86 -7.03 6.44
C VAL A 123 14.31 -7.33 6.05
N ALA A 124 14.57 -7.64 4.78
CA ALA A 124 15.92 -7.86 4.28
C ALA A 124 16.59 -6.54 3.89
N VAL A 125 17.91 -6.46 4.07
CA VAL A 125 18.75 -5.41 3.48
C VAL A 125 19.04 -5.79 2.03
N HIS A 126 18.78 -4.88 1.10
CA HIS A 126 19.05 -5.09 -0.33
C HIS A 126 20.29 -4.34 -0.80
N GLN A 127 20.75 -4.67 -2.00
CA GLN A 127 21.83 -3.93 -2.64
C GLN A 127 21.51 -2.44 -2.72
N ASP A 128 22.50 -1.60 -2.42
CA ASP A 128 22.41 -0.14 -2.38
C ASP A 128 21.49 0.44 -1.28
N GLU A 129 21.06 -0.38 -0.32
CA GLU A 129 20.24 0.06 0.83
C GLU A 129 21.05 -0.04 2.13
N ALA A 130 20.95 0.97 2.99
CA ALA A 130 21.65 1.00 4.27
C ALA A 130 20.95 0.18 5.37
N ARG A 131 19.63 0.01 5.27
CA ARG A 131 18.78 -0.64 6.29
C ARG A 131 17.58 -1.35 5.66
N PRO A 132 16.92 -2.27 6.37
CA PRO A 132 15.65 -2.86 5.92
C PRO A 132 14.60 -1.78 5.66
N PHE A 133 13.80 -1.96 4.60
CA PHE A 133 12.81 -0.96 4.23
C PHE A 133 11.67 -0.83 5.26
N VAL A 134 11.37 -1.89 6.02
CA VAL A 134 10.40 -1.83 7.11
C VAL A 134 10.73 -0.76 8.15
N GLU A 135 12.01 -0.45 8.36
CA GLU A 135 12.39 0.62 9.29
C GLU A 135 11.95 2.00 8.80
N SER A 136 12.15 2.29 7.50
CA SER A 136 11.65 3.54 6.92
C SER A 136 10.13 3.62 6.97
N ILE A 137 9.42 2.51 6.73
CA ILE A 137 7.95 2.47 6.80
C ILE A 137 7.46 2.79 8.23
N ILE A 138 8.15 2.28 9.25
CA ILE A 138 7.80 2.58 10.66
C ILE A 138 8.12 4.04 11.01
N ASP A 139 9.28 4.54 10.58
CA ASP A 139 9.71 5.92 10.86
C ASP A 139 8.77 6.95 10.21
N ASP A 140 8.29 6.67 9.00
CA ASP A 140 7.44 7.58 8.22
C ASP A 140 5.93 7.23 8.33
N LEU A 141 5.56 6.32 9.25
CA LEU A 141 4.19 5.76 9.31
C LEU A 141 3.12 6.84 9.47
N ASP A 142 3.32 7.77 10.42
CA ASP A 142 2.37 8.86 10.68
C ASP A 142 2.18 9.75 9.44
N SER A 143 3.24 9.93 8.65
CA SER A 143 3.17 10.64 7.36
C SER A 143 2.36 9.85 6.34
N HIS A 144 2.56 8.53 6.24
CA HIS A 144 1.86 7.67 5.28
C HIS A 144 0.35 7.54 5.52
N ILE A 145 -0.11 7.67 6.77
CA ILE A 145 -1.52 7.43 7.14
C ILE A 145 -2.31 8.70 7.44
N CYS A 146 -1.69 9.89 7.41
CA CYS A 146 -2.33 11.12 7.92
C CYS A 146 -3.61 11.54 7.17
N ASP A 147 -3.70 11.23 5.87
CA ASP A 147 -4.85 11.56 5.03
C ASP A 147 -5.86 10.39 4.89
N LEU A 148 -5.61 9.25 5.53
CA LEU A 148 -6.57 8.14 5.59
C LEU A 148 -7.68 8.47 6.58
N GLN A 149 -8.88 8.69 6.07
CA GLN A 149 -10.03 9.10 6.89
C GLN A 149 -10.74 7.92 7.53
N GLU A 150 -10.74 6.77 6.85
CA GLU A 150 -11.47 5.60 7.27
C GLU A 150 -10.59 4.69 8.15
N ALA A 151 -11.12 4.27 9.29
CA ALA A 151 -10.36 3.47 10.25
C ALA A 151 -9.85 2.15 9.66
N HIS A 152 -10.63 1.50 8.78
CA HIS A 152 -10.19 0.26 8.14
C HIS A 152 -8.95 0.43 7.25
N GLN A 153 -8.75 1.61 6.65
CA GLN A 153 -7.57 1.90 5.83
C GLN A 153 -6.32 1.97 6.71
N VAL A 154 -6.40 2.73 7.80
CA VAL A 154 -5.32 2.83 8.80
C VAL A 154 -4.97 1.45 9.37
N ASN A 155 -5.97 0.70 9.80
CA ASN A 155 -5.79 -0.66 10.33
C ASN A 155 -5.13 -1.59 9.32
N THR A 156 -5.46 -1.44 8.04
CA THR A 156 -4.86 -2.23 6.96
C THR A 156 -3.36 -1.93 6.84
N VAL A 157 -2.94 -0.67 6.97
CA VAL A 157 -1.51 -0.30 6.97
C VAL A 157 -0.79 -0.89 8.19
N TYR A 158 -1.37 -0.76 9.38
CA TYR A 158 -0.79 -1.39 10.60
C TYR A 158 -0.69 -2.91 10.46
N LYS A 159 -1.71 -3.56 9.91
CA LYS A 159 -1.69 -5.00 9.59
C LYS A 159 -0.56 -5.34 8.62
N CYS A 160 -0.31 -4.52 7.60
CA CYS A 160 0.81 -4.72 6.68
C CYS A 160 2.14 -4.71 7.44
N VAL A 161 2.39 -3.69 8.26
CA VAL A 161 3.63 -3.59 9.04
C VAL A 161 3.75 -4.79 10.00
N GLY A 162 2.67 -5.18 10.67
CA GLY A 162 2.63 -6.38 11.53
C GLY A 162 3.01 -7.67 10.78
N ILE A 163 2.52 -7.85 9.55
CA ILE A 163 2.89 -9.00 8.70
C ILE A 163 4.38 -8.98 8.32
N MET A 164 4.96 -7.80 8.08
CA MET A 164 6.39 -7.65 7.83
C MET A 164 7.19 -8.01 9.09
N LEU A 165 6.81 -7.49 10.25
CA LEU A 165 7.49 -7.75 11.52
C LEU A 165 7.41 -9.22 11.96
N HIS A 166 6.32 -9.92 11.62
CA HIS A 166 6.17 -11.35 11.93
C HIS A 166 7.27 -12.22 11.30
N VAL A 167 7.93 -11.79 10.22
CA VAL A 167 9.02 -12.54 9.59
C VAL A 167 10.42 -12.06 9.97
N VAL A 168 10.54 -11.16 10.95
CA VAL A 168 11.83 -10.79 11.56
C VAL A 168 12.30 -11.92 12.47
N GLU A 169 13.46 -12.50 12.16
CA GLU A 169 14.03 -13.66 12.85
C GLU A 169 14.61 -13.30 14.23
N ASN A 170 15.20 -12.11 14.37
CA ASN A 170 15.74 -11.66 15.65
C ASN A 170 14.60 -11.14 16.55
N ASP A 171 14.34 -11.85 17.64
CA ASP A 171 13.26 -11.54 18.58
C ASP A 171 13.44 -10.18 19.30
N GLU A 172 14.67 -9.77 19.62
CA GLU A 172 14.94 -8.48 20.25
C GLU A 172 14.66 -7.33 19.28
N MET A 173 15.15 -7.46 18.04
CA MET A 173 14.89 -6.51 16.96
C MET A 173 13.39 -6.44 16.63
N ARG A 174 12.69 -7.59 16.60
CA ARG A 174 11.24 -7.62 16.39
C ARG A 174 10.50 -6.86 17.49
N LYS A 175 10.90 -7.02 18.76
CA LYS A 175 10.33 -6.27 19.90
C LYS A 175 10.60 -4.78 19.79
N GLU A 176 11.81 -4.39 19.40
CA GLU A 176 12.17 -2.99 19.16
C GLU A 176 11.27 -2.37 18.08
N TYR A 177 11.13 -3.02 16.93
CA TYR A 177 10.28 -2.54 15.84
C TYR A 177 8.81 -2.45 16.24
N ILE A 178 8.28 -3.43 16.99
CA ILE A 178 6.91 -3.35 17.53
C ILE A 178 6.78 -2.16 18.49
N SER A 179 7.76 -1.93 19.36
CA SER A 179 7.75 -0.77 20.27
C SER A 179 7.73 0.55 19.52
N ARG A 180 8.47 0.66 18.40
CA ARG A 180 8.49 1.84 17.53
C ARG A 180 7.16 2.02 16.80
N LEU A 181 6.61 0.95 16.23
CA LEU A 181 5.33 0.94 15.52
C LEU A 181 4.19 1.51 16.37
N PHE A 182 4.10 1.12 17.63
CA PHE A 182 3.04 1.55 18.53
C PHE A 182 3.42 2.78 19.38
N MET A 183 4.57 3.41 19.15
CA MET A 183 5.05 4.49 20.02
C MET A 183 4.08 5.67 20.08
N THR A 184 3.61 6.18 18.93
CA THR A 184 2.65 7.29 18.87
C THR A 184 1.31 6.93 19.54
N ALA A 185 0.79 5.73 19.26
CA ALA A 185 -0.45 5.22 19.86
C ALA A 185 -0.32 5.08 21.39
N ASN A 186 0.77 4.47 21.87
CA ASN A 186 1.06 4.30 23.29
C ASN A 186 1.22 5.63 24.01
N ASN A 187 1.91 6.61 23.42
CA ASN A 187 2.07 7.94 24.00
C ASN A 187 0.72 8.65 24.14
N THR A 188 -0.14 8.57 23.12
CA THR A 188 -1.49 9.14 23.15
C THR A 188 -2.34 8.44 24.22
N TRP A 189 -2.27 7.11 24.31
CA TRP A 189 -2.96 6.33 25.34
C TRP A 189 -2.50 6.70 26.75
N HIS A 190 -1.20 6.81 26.99
CA HIS A 190 -0.67 7.21 28.29
C HIS A 190 -1.07 8.63 28.68
N SER A 191 -1.06 9.57 27.72
CA SER A 191 -1.54 10.93 27.94
C SER A 191 -3.03 10.94 28.31
N PHE A 192 -3.84 10.14 27.61
CA PHE A 192 -5.26 9.98 27.89
C PHE A 192 -5.51 9.40 29.29
N ILE A 193 -4.85 8.29 29.65
CA ILE A 193 -5.02 7.66 30.97
C ILE A 193 -4.68 8.64 32.09
N ARG A 194 -3.63 9.46 31.91
CA ARG A 194 -3.29 10.51 32.86
C ARG A 194 -4.39 11.56 32.97
N LYS A 195 -4.91 12.05 31.84
CA LYS A 195 -6.02 13.02 31.80
C LYS A 195 -7.27 12.46 32.48
N ALA A 196 -7.61 11.20 32.23
CA ALA A 196 -8.76 10.54 32.84
C ALA A 196 -8.61 10.32 34.36
N TYR A 197 -7.38 10.11 34.84
CA TYR A 197 -7.09 10.03 36.27
C TYR A 197 -7.24 11.39 36.97
N GLU A 198 -6.84 12.48 36.30
CA GLU A 198 -6.95 13.85 36.83
C GLU A 198 -8.39 14.41 36.71
N ASP A 199 -9.09 14.11 35.63
CA ASP A 199 -10.45 14.58 35.35
C ASP A 199 -11.27 13.53 34.56
N SER A 200 -12.14 12.82 35.27
CA SER A 200 -13.03 11.82 34.68
C SER A 200 -14.04 12.37 33.66
N SER A 201 -14.27 13.70 33.60
CA SER A 201 -15.19 14.29 32.64
C SER A 201 -14.71 14.18 31.20
N CYS A 202 -13.39 13.98 30.98
CA CYS A 202 -12.83 13.76 29.66
C CYS A 202 -13.31 12.46 28.98
N LEU A 203 -13.91 11.52 29.73
CA LEU A 203 -14.50 10.29 29.19
C LEU A 203 -15.78 10.54 28.40
N ILE A 204 -16.41 11.71 28.59
CA ILE A 204 -17.65 12.11 27.91
C ILE A 204 -17.31 12.95 26.67
N ASP A 205 -16.06 13.41 26.54
CA ASP A 205 -15.61 14.19 25.40
C ASP A 205 -15.52 13.34 24.13
N VAL A 206 -16.29 13.73 23.12
CA VAL A 206 -16.44 13.00 21.86
C VAL A 206 -15.11 12.95 21.09
N GLU A 207 -14.31 14.00 21.15
CA GLU A 207 -13.00 14.04 20.47
C GLU A 207 -11.99 13.10 21.13
N THR A 208 -11.97 13.08 22.46
CA THR A 208 -11.18 12.13 23.25
C THR A 208 -11.59 10.68 22.93
N MET A 209 -12.89 10.38 22.90
CA MET A 209 -13.39 9.03 22.58
C MET A 209 -13.07 8.59 21.15
N ARG A 210 -13.16 9.49 20.15
CA ARG A 210 -12.73 9.19 18.77
C ARG A 210 -11.23 8.90 18.68
N SER A 211 -10.42 9.62 19.44
CA SER A 211 -8.97 9.39 19.49
C SER A 211 -8.63 8.03 20.09
N ILE A 212 -9.38 7.60 21.12
CA ILE A 212 -9.25 6.26 21.72
C ILE A 212 -9.73 5.19 20.75
N GLU A 213 -10.87 5.38 20.09
CA GLU A 213 -11.37 4.45 19.08
C GLU A 213 -10.30 4.18 18.01
N ARG A 214 -9.62 5.22 17.53
CA ARG A 214 -8.51 5.09 16.58
C ARG A 214 -7.33 4.29 17.13
N ILE A 215 -7.01 4.42 18.42
CA ILE A 215 -5.93 3.64 19.06
C ILE A 215 -6.34 2.17 19.25
N LEU A 216 -7.59 1.91 19.64
CA LEU A 216 -8.10 0.56 19.92
C LEU A 216 -8.33 -0.27 18.66
N LEU A 217 -8.48 0.39 17.51
CA LEU A 217 -8.70 -0.25 16.23
C LEU A 217 -7.39 -0.71 15.54
N VAL A 218 -6.25 -0.25 16.04
CA VAL A 218 -4.89 -0.53 15.54
C VAL A 218 -4.25 -1.70 16.30
#